data_AF-A0A4R2P599-F1
#
_entry.id   AF-A0A4R2P599-F1
#
_cell.length_a   1.000
_cell.length_b   1.000
_cell.length_c   1.000
_cell.angle_alpha   90.00
_cell.angle_beta   90.00
_cell.angle_gamma   90.00
#
_symmetry.space_group_name_H-M   'P 1'
#
loop_
_entity.id
_entity.type
_entity.pdbx_description
1 polymer ?
#
loop_
_entity_poly.entity_id
_entity_poly.type
_entity_poly.pdbx_seq_one_letter_code
_entity_poly.pdbx_strand_id
1 'polypeptide(L)'
;MDEVIPERTLKLRIRNNIIDYLELAASPAEQRAYECRISMAHVPDELIYRWEDLIPGADWNWYSEPEFSSQEQEALKRFNRIWDSVADATPDPMPSTVNDLLGTAIWQRLIDGASEALNVFKERGRLDEGTPL
;
A
#
# COMPACT_ATOMS: atom_id res chain seq x y z
N MET A 1 -12.39 -26.29 -12.23
CA MET A 1 -10.95 -26.52 -12.45
C MET A 1 -10.33 -25.19 -12.11
N ASP A 2 -9.84 -25.05 -10.88
CA ASP A 2 -9.32 -23.77 -10.41
C ASP A 2 -8.04 -23.47 -11.19
N GLU A 3 -8.05 -22.34 -11.88
CA GLU A 3 -6.92 -21.88 -12.66
C GLU A 3 -5.80 -21.49 -11.69
N VAL A 4 -4.71 -22.26 -11.70
CA VAL A 4 -3.54 -21.97 -10.86
C VAL A 4 -2.80 -20.79 -11.50
N ILE A 5 -2.93 -19.62 -10.90
CA ILE A 5 -2.17 -18.43 -11.31
C ILE A 5 -0.68 -18.72 -11.08
N PRO A 6 0.20 -18.56 -12.08
CA PRO A 6 1.63 -18.70 -11.89
C PRO A 6 2.14 -17.74 -10.81
N GLU A 7 3.02 -18.21 -9.92
CA GLU A 7 3.54 -17.41 -8.79
C GLU A 7 4.12 -16.06 -9.25
N ARG A 8 4.84 -16.06 -10.38
CA ARG A 8 5.38 -14.85 -10.99
C ARG A 8 4.28 -13.82 -11.33
N THR A 9 3.19 -14.26 -11.94
CA THR A 9 2.05 -13.39 -12.28
C THR A 9 1.40 -12.85 -11.00
N LEU A 10 1.27 -13.67 -9.96
CA LEU A 10 0.78 -13.22 -8.66
C LEU A 10 1.70 -12.16 -8.04
N LYS A 11 3.02 -12.35 -8.07
CA LYS A 11 4.00 -11.36 -7.58
C LYS A 11 3.89 -10.03 -8.31
N LEU A 12 3.76 -10.06 -9.64
CA LEU A 12 3.63 -8.85 -10.46
C LEU A 12 2.32 -8.10 -10.17
N ARG A 13 1.20 -8.83 -9.99
CA ARG A 13 -0.09 -8.27 -9.56
C ARG A 13 0.01 -7.59 -8.19
N ILE A 14 0.56 -8.29 -7.20
CA ILE A 14 0.76 -7.73 -5.87
C ILE A 14 1.68 -6.51 -5.93
N ARG A 15 2.74 -6.57 -6.72
CA ARG A 15 3.63 -5.42 -6.94
C ARG A 15 2.89 -4.20 -7.49
N ASN A 16 2.04 -4.39 -8.50
CA ASN A 16 1.25 -3.30 -9.07
C ASN A 16 0.20 -2.78 -8.08
N ASN A 17 -0.44 -3.66 -7.32
CA ASN A 17 -1.39 -3.28 -6.27
C ASN A 17 -0.73 -2.51 -5.12
N ILE A 18 0.51 -2.85 -4.76
CA ILE A 18 1.33 -2.09 -3.83
C ILE A 18 1.57 -0.67 -4.37
N ILE A 19 1.90 -0.52 -5.66
CA ILE A 19 2.05 0.80 -6.27
C ILE A 19 0.74 1.59 -6.18
N ASP A 20 -0.39 0.97 -6.51
CA ASP A 20 -1.71 1.61 -6.43
C ASP A 20 -2.03 2.08 -4.99
N TYR A 21 -1.74 1.24 -4.00
CA TYR A 21 -1.90 1.60 -2.59
C TYR A 21 -1.00 2.76 -2.20
N LEU A 22 0.28 2.72 -2.55
CA LEU A 22 1.25 3.76 -2.21
C LEU A 22 0.91 5.09 -2.89
N GLU A 23 0.42 5.08 -4.13
CA GLU A 23 -0.08 6.27 -4.83
C GLU A 23 -1.26 6.92 -4.09
N LEU A 24 -2.22 6.11 -3.62
CA LEU A 24 -3.35 6.58 -2.83
C LEU A 24 -2.89 7.12 -1.46
N ALA A 25 -2.11 6.34 -0.71
CA ALA A 25 -1.66 6.69 0.64
C ALA A 25 -0.75 7.93 0.65
N ALA A 26 0.08 8.14 -0.37
CA ALA A 26 0.98 9.29 -0.47
C ALA A 26 0.29 10.61 -0.88
N SER A 27 -1.00 10.60 -1.27
CA SER A 27 -1.66 11.76 -1.86
C SER A 27 -2.90 12.19 -1.07
N PRO A 28 -2.82 13.29 -0.27
CA PRO A 28 -3.98 13.87 0.39
C PRO A 28 -5.14 14.22 -0.55
N ALA A 29 -4.85 14.58 -1.79
CA ALA A 29 -5.87 14.88 -2.79
C ALA A 29 -6.58 13.60 -3.25
N GLU A 30 -5.82 12.52 -3.47
CA GLU A 30 -6.39 11.24 -3.90
C GLU A 30 -7.18 10.57 -2.77
N GLN A 31 -6.72 10.66 -1.52
CA GLN A 31 -7.48 10.16 -0.36
C GLN A 31 -8.86 10.83 -0.27
N ARG A 32 -8.93 12.16 -0.44
CA ARG A 32 -10.22 12.89 -0.47
C ARG A 32 -11.08 12.47 -1.67
N ALA A 33 -10.48 12.36 -2.85
CA ALA A 33 -11.19 11.96 -4.05
C ALA A 33 -11.77 10.53 -3.91
N TYR A 34 -11.02 9.63 -3.28
CA TYR A 34 -11.42 8.27 -2.98
C TYR A 34 -12.61 8.23 -2.01
N GLU A 35 -12.56 8.98 -0.92
CA GLU A 35 -13.66 9.15 0.03
C GLU A 35 -14.93 9.71 -0.63
N CYS A 36 -14.80 10.71 -1.50
CA CYS A 36 -15.95 11.21 -2.25
C CYS A 36 -16.54 10.18 -3.23
N ARG A 37 -15.73 9.24 -3.74
CA ARG A 37 -16.17 8.22 -4.70
C ARG A 37 -16.86 7.04 -4.04
N ILE A 38 -16.49 6.69 -2.80
CA ILE A 38 -17.00 5.50 -2.10
C ILE A 38 -17.71 5.92 -0.81
N SER A 39 -18.95 6.41 -0.95
CA SER A 39 -19.74 6.92 0.18
C SER A 39 -20.18 5.88 1.21
N MET A 40 -20.02 4.59 0.93
CA MET A 40 -20.40 3.50 1.83
C MET A 40 -19.22 2.97 2.66
N ALA A 41 -17.99 3.38 2.32
CA ALA A 41 -16.78 2.91 2.97
C ALA A 41 -16.30 3.90 4.04
N HIS A 42 -15.71 3.36 5.11
CA HIS A 42 -14.96 4.13 6.08
C HIS A 42 -13.51 4.24 5.59
N VAL A 43 -13.23 5.24 4.75
CA VAL A 43 -11.94 5.32 4.03
C VAL A 43 -10.70 5.35 4.91
N PRO A 44 -10.68 6.03 6.07
CA PRO A 44 -9.56 5.94 7.00
C PRO A 44 -9.21 4.50 7.41
N ASP A 45 -10.21 3.68 7.69
CA ASP A 45 -10.02 2.26 8.02
C ASP A 45 -9.52 1.48 6.81
N GLU A 46 -10.12 1.70 5.63
CA GLU A 46 -9.68 1.01 4.41
C GLU A 46 -8.21 1.30 4.06
N LEU A 47 -7.73 2.52 4.30
CA LEU A 47 -6.32 2.88 4.09
C LEU A 47 -5.37 2.11 5.02
N ILE A 48 -5.82 1.75 6.21
CA ILE A 48 -5.05 0.89 7.12
C ILE A 48 -5.19 -0.57 6.68
N TYR A 49 -6.41 -1.12 6.61
CA TYR A 49 -6.65 -2.54 6.35
C TYR A 49 -6.12 -3.02 5.00
N ARG A 50 -6.21 -2.20 3.95
CA ARG A 50 -5.76 -2.60 2.61
C ARG A 50 -4.26 -2.90 2.56
N TRP A 51 -3.45 -2.27 3.40
CA TRP A 51 -2.03 -2.61 3.47
C TRP A 51 -1.80 -3.99 4.10
N GLU A 52 -2.53 -4.29 5.19
CA GLU A 52 -2.47 -5.58 5.87
C GLU A 52 -2.81 -6.73 4.91
N ASP A 53 -3.80 -6.54 4.05
CA ASP A 53 -4.18 -7.50 3.01
C ASP A 53 -3.10 -7.72 1.94
N LEU A 54 -2.26 -6.70 1.67
CA LEU A 54 -1.17 -6.78 0.68
C LEU A 54 0.10 -7.41 1.25
N ILE A 55 0.31 -7.31 2.56
CA ILE A 55 1.49 -7.82 3.28
C ILE A 55 1.10 -8.78 4.42
N PRO A 56 0.35 -9.87 4.16
CA PRO A 56 -0.08 -10.76 5.23
C PRO A 56 1.12 -11.53 5.81
N GLY A 57 1.46 -11.25 7.08
CA GLY A 57 2.40 -12.07 7.86
C GLY A 57 3.84 -12.14 7.31
N ALA A 58 4.26 -11.08 6.63
CA ALA A 58 5.53 -10.82 5.94
C ALA A 58 6.63 -11.91 6.00
N ASP A 59 6.49 -12.96 5.18
CA ASP A 59 7.67 -13.62 4.63
C ASP A 59 8.32 -12.68 3.60
N TRP A 60 9.22 -11.82 4.09
CA TRP A 60 9.91 -10.86 3.24
C TRP A 60 10.66 -11.52 2.08
N ASN A 61 11.04 -12.80 2.19
CA ASN A 61 11.73 -13.52 1.11
C ASN A 61 10.84 -13.71 -0.12
N TRP A 62 9.51 -13.68 0.03
CA TRP A 62 8.58 -13.75 -1.10
C TRP A 62 8.69 -12.52 -2.02
N TYR A 63 8.94 -11.35 -1.43
CA TYR A 63 9.18 -10.07 -2.12
C TYR A 63 10.63 -9.97 -2.56
N SER A 64 11.06 -10.83 -3.48
CA SER A 64 12.45 -10.95 -3.94
C SER A 64 12.58 -10.81 -5.47
N GLU A 65 13.84 -10.81 -5.93
CA GLU A 65 14.17 -10.70 -7.35
C GLU A 65 13.64 -11.89 -8.17
N PRO A 66 13.29 -11.68 -9.46
CA PRO A 66 13.43 -10.44 -10.22
C PRO A 66 12.20 -9.50 -10.13
N GLU A 67 11.08 -9.95 -9.58
CA GLU A 67 9.86 -9.14 -9.52
C GLU A 67 10.03 -7.93 -8.59
N PHE A 68 10.61 -8.12 -7.41
CA PHE A 68 10.97 -7.06 -6.48
C PHE A 68 12.49 -6.91 -6.42
N SER A 69 12.99 -5.71 -6.66
CA SER A 69 14.41 -5.43 -6.43
C SER A 69 14.73 -5.48 -4.94
N SER A 70 15.99 -5.70 -4.60
CA SER A 70 16.45 -5.56 -3.21
C SER A 70 16.09 -4.19 -2.60
N GLN A 71 16.11 -3.12 -3.38
CA GLN A 71 15.73 -1.78 -2.93
C GLN A 71 14.22 -1.66 -2.66
N GLU A 72 13.38 -2.24 -3.53
CA GLU A 72 11.93 -2.30 -3.34
C GLU A 72 11.57 -3.12 -2.10
N GLN A 73 12.21 -4.28 -1.89
CA GLN A 73 12.01 -5.09 -0.69
C GLN A 73 12.37 -4.32 0.59
N GLU A 74 13.50 -3.62 0.60
CA GLU A 74 13.89 -2.80 1.75
C GLU A 74 12.97 -1.59 1.96
N ALA A 75 12.43 -1.00 0.88
CA ALA A 75 11.41 0.04 0.96
C ALA A 75 10.11 -0.48 1.58
N LEU A 76 9.66 -1.68 1.19
CA LEU A 76 8.49 -2.34 1.79
C LEU A 76 8.69 -2.59 3.29
N LYS A 77 9.84 -3.14 3.69
CA LYS A 77 10.16 -3.36 5.12
C LYS A 77 10.15 -2.06 5.93
N ARG A 78 10.71 -0.98 5.38
CA ARG A 78 10.72 0.32 6.06
C ARG A 78 9.32 0.89 6.18
N PHE A 79 8.56 0.89 5.09
CA PHE A 79 7.20 1.40 5.09
C PHE A 79 6.28 0.58 5.99
N ASN A 80 6.40 -0.75 6.03
CA ASN A 80 5.61 -1.59 6.93
C ASN A 80 5.79 -1.19 8.40
N ARG A 81 7.02 -0.91 8.85
CA ARG A 81 7.27 -0.46 10.23
C ARG A 81 6.63 0.90 10.52
N ILE A 82 6.58 1.79 9.51
CA ILE A 82 5.89 3.08 9.63
C ILE A 82 4.38 2.83 9.71
N TRP A 83 3.84 2.00 8.83
CA TRP A 83 2.43 1.62 8.81
C TRP A 83 2.01 0.98 10.14
N ASP A 84 2.75 0.01 10.67
CA ASP A 84 2.48 -0.64 11.96
C ASP A 84 2.37 0.41 13.07
N SER A 85 3.35 1.33 13.13
CA SER A 85 3.35 2.43 14.11
C SER A 85 2.21 3.43 13.91
N VAL A 86 1.73 3.63 12.68
CA VAL A 86 0.60 4.51 12.40
C VAL A 86 -0.69 3.83 12.82
N ALA A 87 -0.89 2.56 12.46
CA ALA A 87 -2.06 1.76 12.82
C ALA A 87 -2.22 1.67 14.36
N ASP A 88 -1.12 1.48 15.10
CA ASP A 88 -1.12 1.48 16.56
C ASP A 88 -1.42 2.85 17.19
N ALA A 89 -1.13 3.95 16.48
CA ALA A 89 -1.23 5.31 17.00
C ALA A 89 -2.51 6.04 16.56
N THR A 90 -3.19 5.56 15.52
CA THR A 90 -4.47 6.13 15.08
C THR A 90 -5.54 5.99 16.17
N PRO A 91 -6.47 6.97 16.30
CA PRO A 91 -7.52 6.89 17.31
C PRO A 91 -8.40 5.64 17.15
N ASP A 92 -8.89 5.10 18.27
CA ASP A 92 -9.94 4.08 18.32
C ASP A 92 -11.12 4.63 19.15
N PRO A 93 -12.28 4.92 18.53
CA PRO A 93 -12.61 4.63 17.13
C PRO A 93 -11.88 5.54 16.13
N MET A 94 -11.58 4.99 14.96
CA MET A 94 -10.99 5.72 13.84
C MET A 94 -11.88 6.92 13.46
N PRO A 95 -11.30 8.11 13.17
CA PRO A 95 -12.08 9.26 12.72
C PRO A 95 -12.89 8.97 11.45
N SER A 96 -14.05 9.61 11.33
CA SER A 96 -15.03 9.32 10.28
C SER A 96 -14.61 9.72 8.87
N THR A 97 -13.67 10.65 8.75
CA THR A 97 -13.22 11.16 7.46
C THR A 97 -11.70 11.29 7.40
N VAL A 98 -11.14 11.20 6.20
CA VAL A 98 -9.71 11.48 5.99
C VAL A 98 -9.35 12.91 6.37
N ASN A 99 -10.29 13.87 6.25
CA ASN A 99 -10.03 15.26 6.62
C ASN A 99 -9.74 15.46 8.11
N ASP A 100 -10.29 14.61 8.97
CA ASP A 100 -10.03 14.66 10.42
C ASP A 100 -8.63 14.17 10.78
N LEU A 101 -8.02 13.38 9.89
CA LEU A 101 -6.65 12.84 10.04
C LEU A 101 -5.60 13.68 9.31
N LEU A 102 -5.97 14.31 8.19
CA LEU A 102 -5.07 15.13 7.40
C LEU A 102 -4.56 16.34 8.22
N GLY A 103 -3.23 16.49 8.24
CA GLY A 103 -2.56 17.51 9.05
C GLY A 103 -2.16 17.06 10.45
N THR A 104 -2.61 15.87 10.90
CA THR A 104 -2.06 15.25 12.11
C THR A 104 -0.66 14.69 11.85
N ALA A 105 0.19 14.68 12.88
CA ALA A 105 1.55 14.14 12.76
C ALA A 105 1.56 12.63 12.46
N ILE A 106 0.57 11.89 12.96
CA ILE A 106 0.45 10.45 12.75
C ILE A 106 0.13 10.16 11.28
N TRP A 107 -0.88 10.83 10.71
CA TRP A 107 -1.26 10.61 9.32
C TRP A 107 -0.23 11.17 8.33
N GLN A 108 0.45 12.27 8.68
CA GLN A 108 1.55 12.79 7.86
C GLN A 108 2.69 11.77 7.73
N ARG A 109 3.01 11.01 8.80
CA ARG A 109 4.00 9.93 8.72
C ARG A 109 3.62 8.83 7.74
N LEU A 110 2.32 8.48 7.66
CA LEU A 110 1.83 7.52 6.66
C LEU A 110 2.05 8.05 5.25
N ILE A 111 1.66 9.30 5.00
CA ILE A 111 1.81 9.97 3.70
C ILE A 111 3.27 10.04 3.28
N ASP A 112 4.16 10.47 4.18
CA ASP A 112 5.58 10.62 3.90
C ASP A 112 6.23 9.27 3.65
N GLY A 113 5.97 8.27 4.51
CA GLY A 113 6.47 6.91 4.35
C GLY A 113 6.01 6.26 3.05
N ALA A 114 4.73 6.46 2.67
CA ALA A 114 4.19 5.96 1.42
C ALA A 114 4.86 6.64 0.21
N SER A 115 5.09 7.95 0.30
CA SER A 115 5.76 8.73 -0.76
C SER A 115 7.20 8.28 -0.97
N GLU A 116 7.95 8.05 0.12
CA GLU A 116 9.31 7.52 0.07
C GLU A 116 9.37 6.13 -0.58
N ALA A 117 8.50 5.21 -0.17
CA ALA A 117 8.43 3.88 -0.76
C ALA A 117 8.02 3.93 -2.24
N LEU A 118 7.01 4.75 -2.58
CA LEU A 118 6.55 4.94 -3.95
C LEU A 118 7.66 5.42 -4.87
N ASN A 119 8.51 6.33 -4.40
CA ASN A 119 9.63 6.84 -5.20
C ASN A 119 10.61 5.74 -5.61
N VAL A 120 10.83 4.73 -4.76
CA VAL A 120 11.65 3.55 -5.10
C VAL A 120 10.97 2.71 -6.19
N PHE A 121 9.67 2.43 -6.06
CA PHE A 121 8.93 1.66 -7.08
C PHE A 121 8.85 2.37 -8.43
N LYS A 122 8.80 3.71 -8.43
CA LYS A 122 8.77 4.53 -9.65
C LYS A 122 10.03 4.40 -10.51
N GLU A 123 11.17 3.98 -9.96
CA GLU A 123 12.39 3.74 -10.74
C GLU A 123 12.19 2.66 -11.81
N ARG A 124 11.38 1.64 -11.50
CA ARG A 124 11.05 0.54 -12.43
C ARG A 124 9.64 0.67 -13.00
N GLY A 125 8.76 1.44 -12.36
CA GLY A 125 7.37 1.63 -12.76
C GLY A 125 6.51 0.37 -12.57
N ARG A 126 5.28 0.36 -13.09
CA ARG A 126 4.45 -0.85 -13.15
C ARG A 126 5.06 -1.84 -14.15
N LEU A 127 4.95 -3.13 -13.86
CA LEU A 127 5.46 -4.19 -14.72
C LEU A 127 4.29 -4.95 -15.35
N ASP A 128 4.48 -5.40 -16.59
CA ASP A 128 3.51 -6.24 -17.29
C ASP A 128 3.40 -7.59 -16.58
N GLU A 129 2.18 -7.94 -16.19
CA GLU A 129 1.84 -9.18 -15.48
C GLU A 129 1.86 -10.40 -16.41
N GLY A 130 1.97 -10.16 -17.72
CA GLY A 130 1.81 -11.15 -18.77
C GLY A 130 0.33 -11.56 -18.90
N THR A 131 -0.13 -11.77 -20.14
CA THR A 131 -1.42 -12.43 -20.37
C THR A 131 -1.37 -13.84 -19.78
N PRO A 132 -2.41 -14.33 -19.07
CA PRO A 132 -2.54 -15.75 -18.79
C PRO A 132 -2.42 -16.50 -20.12
N LEU A 133 -1.55 -17.52 -20.17
CA LEU A 133 -1.54 -18.46 -21.31
C LEU A 133 -2.80 -19.32 -21.31
#